data_AF-A0A7V8BKU5-F1
#
_entry.id   AF-A0A7V8BKU5-F1
#
_cell.length_a   1.000
_cell.length_b   1.000
_cell.length_c   1.000
_cell.angle_alpha   90.00
_cell.angle_beta   90.00
_cell.angle_gamma   90.00
#
_symmetry.space_group_name_H-M   'P 1'
#
loop_
_entity.id
_entity.type
_entity.pdbx_description
1 polymer ?
#
loop_
_entity_poly.entity_id
_entity_poly.type
_entity_poly.pdbx_seq_one_letter_code
_entity_poly.pdbx_strand_id
1 'polypeptide(L)'
;MPDPLALAIVNESQALRRSHARASAADVLDLVMQGRHERLIDFGDHMLPPAPFALLVAEALGDPMSAAEWAAFTGPKADARLRATLQLQYALNVWPRFLERYRIS
;
A
#
# COMPACT_ATOMS: atom_id res chain seq x y z
N MET A 1 6.30 -5.17 -16.22
CA MET A 1 7.42 -4.59 -15.45
C MET A 1 6.83 -3.37 -14.76
N PRO A 2 6.91 -3.24 -13.43
CA PRO A 2 6.32 -2.11 -12.73
C PRO A 2 6.92 -0.78 -13.22
N ASP A 3 6.11 0.27 -13.18
CA ASP A 3 6.53 1.61 -13.59
C ASP A 3 7.75 2.06 -12.77
N PRO A 4 8.83 2.60 -13.38
CA PRO A 4 9.96 3.17 -12.63
C PRO A 4 9.54 4.17 -11.55
N LEU A 5 8.48 4.94 -11.79
CA LEU A 5 7.91 5.86 -10.82
C LEU A 5 7.22 5.11 -9.67
N ALA A 6 6.53 4.01 -9.96
CA ALA A 6 5.96 3.15 -8.92
C ALA A 6 7.04 2.59 -8.00
N LEU A 7 8.14 2.10 -8.58
CA LEU A 7 9.29 1.60 -7.82
C LEU A 7 9.92 2.71 -6.95
N ALA A 8 10.04 3.93 -7.48
CA ALA A 8 10.52 5.07 -6.71
C ALA A 8 9.60 5.38 -5.51
N ILE A 9 8.28 5.46 -5.73
CA ILE A 9 7.28 5.68 -4.68
C ILE A 9 7.36 4.60 -3.60
N VAL A 10 7.41 3.33 -4.01
CA VAL A 10 7.50 2.18 -3.10
C VAL A 10 8.76 2.26 -2.25
N ASN A 11 9.92 2.50 -2.87
CA ASN A 11 11.21 2.56 -2.19
C ASN A 11 11.30 3.75 -1.24
N GLU A 12 10.87 4.94 -1.67
CA GLU A 12 10.86 6.16 -0.86
C GLU A 12 9.92 6.01 0.34
N SER A 13 8.72 5.48 0.14
CA SER A 13 7.75 5.23 1.22
C SER A 13 8.33 4.30 2.28
N GLN A 14 8.97 3.21 1.86
CA GLN A 14 9.60 2.26 2.78
C GLN A 14 10.84 2.85 3.48
N ALA A 15 11.62 3.69 2.80
CA ALA A 15 12.76 4.37 3.41
C ALA A 15 12.31 5.41 4.45
N LEU A 16 11.27 6.19 4.14
CA LEU A 16 10.68 7.17 5.06
C LEU A 16 10.05 6.49 6.26
N ARG A 17 9.27 5.42 6.06
CA ARG A 17 8.67 4.66 7.16
C ARG A 17 9.71 4.09 8.12
N ARG A 18 10.86 3.62 7.61
CA ARG A 18 11.97 3.11 8.44
C ARG A 18 12.70 4.21 9.21
N SER A 19 12.92 5.37 8.59
CA SER A 19 13.62 6.50 9.24
C SER A 19 12.72 7.27 10.21
N HIS A 20 11.40 7.22 10.03
CA HIS A 20 10.41 7.94 10.83
C HIS A 20 9.32 7.01 11.34
N ALA A 21 9.71 6.00 12.13
CA ALA A 21 8.78 4.97 12.63
C ALA A 21 7.59 5.50 13.46
N ARG A 22 7.68 6.72 13.99
CA ARG A 22 6.60 7.39 14.75
C ARG A 22 5.68 8.26 13.88
N ALA A 23 6.04 8.55 12.63
CA ALA A 23 5.19 9.30 11.72
C ALA A 23 3.97 8.46 11.34
N SER A 24 2.82 9.11 11.11
CA SER A 24 1.64 8.38 10.65
C SER A 24 1.86 7.85 9.23
N ALA A 25 1.24 6.72 8.88
CA ALA A 25 1.31 6.18 7.52
C ALA A 25 0.75 7.16 6.47
N ALA A 26 -0.28 7.94 6.84
CA ALA A 26 -0.85 8.98 6.00
C ALA A 26 0.17 10.09 5.69
N ASP A 27 0.89 10.60 6.70
CA ASP A 27 1.90 11.64 6.48
C ASP A 27 3.06 11.15 5.58
N VAL A 28 3.46 9.88 5.75
CA VAL A 28 4.49 9.27 4.89
C VAL A 28 4.02 9.23 3.43
N LEU A 29 2.81 8.76 3.17
CA LEU A 29 2.28 8.70 1.82
C LEU A 29 2.01 10.09 1.24
N ASP A 30 1.46 11.02 2.02
CA ASP A 30 1.21 12.39 1.56
C ASP A 30 2.50 13.08 1.13
N LEU A 31 3.59 12.89 1.90
CA LEU A 31 4.90 13.43 1.54
C LEU A 31 5.47 12.81 0.27
N VAL A 32 5.41 11.48 0.11
CA VAL A 32 5.94 10.79 -1.08
C VAL A 32 5.13 11.13 -2.32
N MET A 33 3.81 11.21 -2.18
CA MET A 33 2.89 11.47 -3.29
C MET A 33 2.80 12.95 -3.65
N GLN A 34 3.40 13.84 -2.86
CA GLN A 34 3.39 15.28 -3.11
C GLN A 34 3.95 15.60 -4.51
N GLY A 35 3.13 16.23 -5.36
CA GLY A 35 3.52 16.61 -6.72
C GLY A 35 3.53 15.46 -7.73
N ARG A 36 3.02 14.27 -7.37
CA ARG A 36 2.97 13.07 -8.24
C ARG A 36 1.55 12.72 -8.71
N HIS A 37 0.65 13.70 -8.76
CA HIS A 37 -0.77 13.52 -9.13
C HIS A 37 -0.98 13.29 -10.64
N GLU A 38 -2.15 12.76 -11.01
CA GLU A 38 -2.71 12.76 -12.37
C GLU A 38 -1.94 11.92 -13.41
N ARG A 39 -1.28 10.85 -12.96
CA ARG A 39 -0.62 9.87 -13.82
C ARG A 39 -1.17 8.47 -13.62
N LEU A 40 -1.21 7.71 -14.71
CA LEU A 40 -1.39 6.26 -14.67
C LEU A 40 -0.11 5.63 -14.16
N ILE A 41 -0.16 5.00 -12.98
CA ILE A 41 1.00 4.38 -12.32
C ILE A 41 0.70 2.91 -12.04
N ASP A 42 1.47 2.02 -12.68
CA ASP A 42 1.36 0.58 -12.44
C ASP A 42 2.27 0.13 -11.29
N PHE A 43 1.65 -0.14 -10.13
CA PHE A 43 2.31 -0.64 -8.92
C PHE A 43 2.55 -2.16 -8.93
N GLY A 44 1.96 -2.91 -9.88
CA GLY A 44 2.09 -4.37 -9.97
C GLY A 44 1.85 -5.08 -8.64
N ASP A 45 2.73 -6.03 -8.30
CA ASP A 45 2.63 -6.83 -7.07
C ASP A 45 2.74 -6.01 -5.78
N HIS A 46 3.20 -4.76 -5.83
CA HIS A 46 3.27 -3.90 -4.65
C HIS A 46 1.91 -3.40 -4.17
N MET A 47 0.88 -3.48 -5.02
CA MET A 47 -0.46 -2.99 -4.69
C MET A 47 -1.23 -3.93 -3.74
N LEU A 48 -0.81 -5.20 -3.60
CA LEU A 48 -1.56 -6.19 -2.82
C LEU A 48 -0.78 -6.64 -1.56
N PRO A 49 -1.46 -6.84 -0.41
CA PRO A 49 -0.88 -7.51 0.74
C PRO A 49 -0.37 -8.92 0.37
N PRO A 50 0.76 -9.40 0.91
CA PRO A 50 1.48 -8.86 2.06
C PRO A 50 2.59 -7.85 1.68
N ALA A 51 2.55 -7.25 0.48
CA ALA A 51 3.59 -6.30 0.09
C ALA A 51 3.68 -5.15 1.11
N PRO A 52 4.88 -4.78 1.60
CA PRO A 52 5.02 -3.74 2.63
C PRO A 52 4.38 -2.40 2.26
N PHE A 53 4.38 -2.07 0.97
CA PHE A 53 3.71 -0.87 0.46
C PHE A 53 2.18 -0.96 0.62
N ALA A 54 1.55 -2.07 0.24
CA ALA A 54 0.12 -2.28 0.44
C ALA A 54 -0.28 -2.22 1.92
N LEU A 55 0.56 -2.74 2.82
CA LEU A 55 0.31 -2.64 4.27
C LEU A 55 0.35 -1.19 4.77
N LEU A 56 1.28 -0.39 4.25
CA LEU A 56 1.36 1.05 4.55
C LEU A 56 0.11 1.78 4.05
N VAL A 57 -0.40 1.42 2.87
CA VAL A 57 -1.61 2.00 2.29
C VAL A 57 -2.86 1.64 3.11
N ALA A 58 -3.01 0.39 3.55
CA ALA A 58 -4.10 0.01 4.48
C ALA A 58 -4.07 0.84 5.76
N GLU A 59 -2.89 0.96 6.40
CA GLU A 59 -2.72 1.74 7.62
C GLU A 59 -3.09 3.22 7.40
N ALA A 60 -2.63 3.83 6.30
CA ALA A 60 -2.89 5.23 5.99
C ALA A 60 -4.37 5.56 5.75
N LEU A 61 -5.15 4.59 5.26
CA LEU A 61 -6.57 4.77 4.95
C LEU A 61 -7.50 4.40 6.12
N GLY A 62 -6.93 4.10 7.29
CA GLY A 62 -7.66 3.72 8.48
C GLY A 62 -8.40 2.40 8.32
N ASP A 63 -7.79 1.43 7.63
CA ASP A 63 -8.33 0.07 7.58
C ASP A 63 -8.44 -0.51 9.01
N PRO A 64 -9.54 -1.19 9.34
CA PRO A 64 -9.76 -1.72 10.68
C PRO A 64 -8.77 -2.84 11.05
N MET A 65 -8.14 -3.49 10.06
CA MET A 65 -7.12 -4.50 10.27
C MET A 65 -5.73 -3.85 10.24
N SER A 66 -4.94 -4.09 11.29
CA SER A 66 -3.58 -3.56 11.40
C SER A 66 -2.65 -4.17 10.34
N ALA A 67 -1.56 -3.47 10.02
CA ALA A 67 -0.52 -3.98 9.11
C ALA A 67 0.04 -5.36 9.53
N ALA A 68 0.13 -5.62 10.84
CA ALA A 68 0.60 -6.91 11.37
C ALA A 68 -0.41 -8.04 11.12
N GLU A 69 -1.71 -7.77 11.27
CA GLU A 69 -2.77 -8.73 10.98
C GLU A 69 -2.84 -9.02 9.48
N TRP A 70 -2.79 -7.98 8.64
CA TRP A 70 -2.70 -8.15 7.18
C TRP A 70 -1.50 -9.02 6.80
N ALA A 71 -0.32 -8.75 7.35
CA ALA A 71 0.88 -9.57 7.11
C ALA A 71 0.70 -11.02 7.59
N ALA A 72 0.04 -11.25 8.71
CA ALA A 72 -0.22 -12.59 9.24
C ALA A 72 -1.19 -13.38 8.35
N PHE A 73 -2.26 -12.75 7.86
CA PHE A 73 -3.31 -13.43 7.09
C PHE A 73 -3.07 -13.47 5.58
N THR A 74 -2.15 -12.65 5.06
CA THR A 74 -1.79 -12.66 3.63
C THR A 74 -0.35 -13.09 3.36
N GLY A 75 0.44 -13.31 4.42
CA GLY A 75 1.83 -13.74 4.33
C GLY A 75 2.02 -15.13 3.69
N PRO A 76 3.25 -15.52 3.32
CA PRO A 76 3.53 -16.77 2.61
C PRO A 76 3.01 -18.04 3.31
N LYS A 77 2.93 -18.00 4.64
CA LYS A 77 2.45 -19.11 5.49
C LYS A 77 0.93 -19.15 5.69
N ALA A 78 0.21 -18.12 5.24
CA ALA A 78 -1.25 -18.08 5.37
C ALA A 78 -1.93 -19.02 4.39
N ASP A 79 -3.13 -19.50 4.76
CA ASP A 79 -3.99 -20.27 3.87
C ASP A 79 -4.22 -19.52 2.54
N ALA A 80 -4.11 -20.25 1.42
CA ALA A 80 -4.15 -19.64 0.09
C ALA A 80 -5.52 -19.04 -0.24
N ARG A 81 -6.62 -19.67 0.23
CA ARG A 81 -7.98 -19.20 -0.02
C ARG A 81 -8.30 -17.97 0.83
N LEU A 82 -7.88 -17.99 2.09
CA LEU A 82 -7.97 -16.83 2.99
C LEU A 82 -7.20 -15.64 2.40
N ARG A 83 -5.95 -15.86 1.99
CA ARG A 83 -5.11 -14.82 1.37
C ARG A 83 -5.77 -14.21 0.15
N ALA A 84 -6.26 -15.04 -0.78
CA ALA A 84 -6.92 -14.55 -1.99
C ALA A 84 -8.19 -13.73 -1.67
N THR A 85 -8.95 -14.16 -0.67
CA THR A 85 -10.18 -13.46 -0.24
C THR A 85 -9.85 -12.09 0.35
N LEU A 86 -8.84 -12.02 1.22
CA LEU A 86 -8.39 -10.78 1.84
C LEU A 86 -7.75 -9.83 0.82
N GLN A 87 -6.93 -10.35 -0.10
CA GLN A 87 -6.39 -9.55 -1.21
C GLN A 87 -7.49 -8.97 -2.10
N LEU A 88 -8.55 -9.73 -2.37
CA LEU A 88 -9.71 -9.23 -3.10
C LEU A 88 -10.45 -8.13 -2.32
N GLN A 89 -10.68 -8.32 -1.02
CA GLN A 89 -11.31 -7.29 -0.17
C GLN A 89 -10.47 -6.02 -0.12
N TYR A 90 -9.16 -6.14 -0.01
CA TYR A 90 -8.23 -5.02 -0.07
C TYR A 90 -8.37 -4.28 -1.42
N ALA A 91 -8.32 -5.02 -2.53
CA ALA A 91 -8.38 -4.44 -3.87
C ALA A 91 -9.70 -3.72 -4.16
N LEU A 92 -10.80 -4.12 -3.50
CA LEU A 92 -12.11 -3.50 -3.66
C LEU A 92 -12.36 -2.32 -2.70
N ASN A 93 -11.79 -2.36 -1.50
CA ASN A 93 -12.16 -1.41 -0.44
C ASN A 93 -11.05 -0.42 -0.06
N VAL A 94 -9.79 -0.83 -0.16
CA VAL A 94 -8.64 -0.03 0.27
C VAL A 94 -7.98 0.63 -0.93
N TRP A 95 -7.65 -0.16 -1.96
CA TRP A 95 -6.92 0.33 -3.12
C TRP A 95 -7.63 1.48 -3.87
N PRO A 96 -8.95 1.43 -4.12
CA PRO A 96 -9.63 2.52 -4.82
C PRO A 96 -9.60 3.84 -4.04
N ARG A 97 -9.67 3.78 -2.70
CA ARG A 97 -9.57 4.97 -1.83
C ARG A 97 -8.17 5.60 -1.88
N PHE A 98 -7.12 4.79 -2.08
CA PHE A 98 -5.76 5.28 -2.29
C PHE A 98 -5.65 6.02 -3.63
N LEU A 99 -6.15 5.40 -4.70
CA LEU A 99 -6.17 6.01 -6.04
C LEU A 99 -6.95 7.33 -6.03
N GLU A 100 -8.11 7.37 -5.37
CA GLU A 100 -8.93 8.57 -5.20
C GLU A 100 -8.20 9.67 -4.42
N ARG A 101 -7.59 9.33 -3.28
CA ARG A 101 -6.86 10.30 -2.43
C ARG A 101 -5.77 11.02 -3.20
N TYR A 102 -5.02 10.31 -4.05
CA TYR A 102 -3.86 10.86 -4.75
C TYR A 102 -4.12 11.19 -6.22
N ARG A 103 -5.35 10.99 -6.72
CA ARG A 103 -5.75 11.20 -8.11
C ARG A 103 -4.83 10.46 -9.10
N ILE A 104 -4.58 9.19 -8.78
CA ILE A 104 -3.86 8.26 -9.66
C ILE A 104 -4.92 7.56 -10.50
N SER A 105 -4.77 7.60 -11.83
CA SER A 105 -5.69 6.95 -12.78
C SER A 105 -5.18 5.59 -13.21
#